data_AF-A0A962ZWR1-F1
#
_entry.id   AF-A0A962ZWR1-F1
#
_cell.length_a   1.000
_cell.length_b   1.000
_cell.length_c   1.000
_cell.angle_alpha   90.00
_cell.angle_beta   90.00
_cell.angle_gamma   90.00
#
_symmetry.space_group_name_H-M   'P 1'
#
loop_
_entity.id
_entity.type
_entity.pdbx_description
1 polymer ?
#
loop_
_entity_poly.entity_id
_entity_poly.type
_entity_poly.pdbx_seq_one_letter_code
_entity_poly.pdbx_strand_id
1 'polypeptide(L)'
;MNGFISVKAALAAQVSGGGQVSVRGWLRSKRDSKAGISFLAVHDGSCFDPIQVVVPASLANYQDQVLKLSTGCAVAVTGELVPSQGKG
;
A
#
# COMPACT_ATOMS: atom_id res chain seq x y z
N MET A 1 12.39 2.09 16.77
CA MET A 1 11.86 3.30 16.09
C MET A 1 11.36 2.86 14.73
N ASN A 2 10.06 2.60 14.56
CA ASN A 2 9.53 2.25 13.24
C ASN A 2 9.12 3.55 12.53
N GLY A 3 10.06 4.13 11.79
CA GLY A 3 9.80 5.27 10.93
C GLY A 3 9.14 4.85 9.61
N PHE A 4 8.61 5.82 8.88
CA PHE A 4 8.17 5.60 7.50
C PHE A 4 9.38 5.34 6.60
N ILE A 5 9.27 4.35 5.71
CA ILE A 5 10.22 4.14 4.63
C ILE A 5 9.66 4.71 3.32
N SER A 6 10.55 4.99 2.37
CA SER A 6 10.11 5.39 1.03
C SER A 6 9.62 4.20 0.23
N VAL A 7 8.76 4.45 -0.76
CA VAL A 7 8.29 3.45 -1.72
C VAL A 7 9.47 2.82 -2.46
N LYS A 8 10.45 3.64 -2.87
CA LYS A 8 11.69 3.14 -3.50
C LYS A 8 12.43 2.14 -2.60
N ALA A 9 12.54 2.43 -1.31
CA ALA A 9 13.22 1.53 -0.37
C ALA A 9 12.43 0.23 -0.15
N ALA A 10 11.10 0.31 -0.07
CA ALA A 10 10.23 -0.85 0.04
C ALA A 10 10.32 -1.76 -1.21
N LEU A 11 10.30 -1.17 -2.40
CA LEU A 11 10.40 -1.89 -3.67
C LEU A 11 11.79 -2.52 -3.89
N ALA A 12 12.84 -1.85 -3.44
CA ALA A 12 14.20 -2.39 -3.52
C ALA A 12 14.47 -3.55 -2.54
N ALA A 13 13.47 -3.94 -1.74
CA ALA A 13 13.59 -4.96 -0.68
C ALA A 13 14.82 -4.73 0.22
N GLN A 14 15.22 -3.47 0.39
CA GLN A 14 16.34 -3.06 1.27
C GLN A 14 16.00 -3.30 2.75
N VAL A 15 14.74 -3.66 3.04
CA VAL A 15 14.29 -4.16 4.33
C VAL A 15 14.32 -5.68 4.25
N SER A 16 15.26 -6.30 4.97
CA SER A 16 15.46 -7.73 5.05
C SER A 16 14.16 -8.44 5.48
N GLY A 17 13.50 -9.12 4.54
CA GLY A 17 12.55 -10.22 4.79
C GLY A 17 11.28 -9.92 5.58
N GLY A 18 10.21 -9.47 4.92
CA GLY A 18 8.85 -9.72 5.43
C GLY A 18 8.43 -8.90 6.66
N GLY A 19 9.13 -7.80 6.96
CA GLY A 19 8.85 -6.99 8.14
C GLY A 19 7.58 -6.14 8.02
N GLN A 20 7.06 -5.72 9.18
CA GLN A 20 6.07 -4.66 9.24
C GLN A 20 6.71 -3.33 8.85
N VAL A 21 6.21 -2.71 7.79
CA VAL A 21 6.67 -1.41 7.29
C VAL A 21 5.53 -0.41 7.27
N SER A 22 5.88 0.86 7.37
CA SER A 22 4.95 1.97 7.17
C SER A 22 5.39 2.82 5.98
N VAL A 23 4.45 3.17 5.10
CA VAL A 23 4.65 4.09 3.97
C VAL A 23 3.61 5.20 4.03
N ARG A 24 3.92 6.34 3.40
CA ARG A 24 2.99 7.46 3.22
C ARG A 24 3.09 7.97 1.79
N GLY A 25 1.98 8.47 1.25
CA GLY A 25 1.97 9.00 -0.10
C GLY A 25 0.57 9.30 -0.57
N TRP A 26 0.40 9.31 -1.89
CA TRP A 26 -0.86 9.61 -2.55
C TRP A 26 -1.34 8.42 -3.38
N LEU A 27 -2.64 8.19 -3.31
CA LEU A 27 -3.31 7.15 -4.08
C LEU A 27 -3.35 7.54 -5.57
N ARG A 28 -2.74 6.72 -6.43
CA ARG A 28 -2.74 6.92 -7.89
C ARG A 28 -3.90 6.21 -8.58
N SER A 29 -4.25 5.03 -8.07
CA SER A 29 -5.42 4.28 -8.51
C SER A 29 -5.86 3.35 -7.39
N LYS A 30 -7.15 2.99 -7.43
CA LYS A 30 -7.75 1.99 -6.55
C LYS A 30 -8.63 1.06 -7.37
N ARG A 31 -8.57 -0.24 -7.05
CA ARG A 31 -9.46 -1.24 -7.62
C ARG A 31 -10.03 -2.11 -6.51
N ASP A 32 -11.35 -2.15 -6.41
CA ASP A 32 -12.06 -3.03 -5.49
C ASP A 32 -12.43 -4.33 -6.20
N SER A 33 -12.22 -5.45 -5.52
CA SER A 33 -12.61 -6.77 -6.01
C SER A 33 -13.94 -7.22 -5.40
N LYS A 34 -14.66 -8.08 -6.11
CA LYS A 34 -15.87 -8.73 -5.60
C LYS A 34 -15.60 -9.64 -4.39
N ALA A 35 -14.35 -10.02 -4.16
CA ALA A 35 -13.92 -10.88 -3.05
C ALA A 35 -13.63 -10.11 -1.75
N GLY A 36 -13.93 -8.80 -1.68
CA GLY A 36 -13.69 -8.01 -0.47
C GLY A 36 -12.20 -7.68 -0.27
N ILE A 37 -11.51 -7.35 -1.36
CA ILE A 37 -10.11 -6.88 -1.33
C ILE A 37 -10.02 -5.61 -2.17
N SER A 38 -9.44 -4.56 -1.61
CA SER A 38 -9.05 -3.34 -2.32
C SER A 38 -7.57 -3.37 -2.65
N PHE A 39 -7.23 -3.02 -3.88
CA PHE A 39 -5.85 -2.82 -4.34
C PHE A 39 -5.61 -1.32 -4.48
N LEU A 40 -4.63 -0.78 -3.75
CA LEU A 40 -4.28 0.64 -3.78
C LEU A 40 -2.88 0.80 -4.38
N ALA A 41 -2.73 1.59 -5.44
CA ALA A 41 -1.42 1.98 -5.95
C ALA A 41 -0.98 3.27 -5.25
N VAL A 42 0.00 3.20 -4.35
CA VAL A 42 0.47 4.32 -3.54
C VAL A 42 1.82 4.80 -4.02
N HIS A 43 1.97 6.10 -4.18
CA HIS A 43 3.19 6.74 -4.67
C HIS A 43 3.62 7.85 -3.71
N ASP A 44 4.91 7.93 -3.39
CA ASP A 44 5.47 8.92 -2.46
C ASP A 44 6.44 9.92 -3.10
N GLY A 45 6.76 9.76 -4.39
CA GLY A 45 7.69 10.62 -5.12
C GLY A 45 9.13 10.12 -5.17
N SER A 46 9.46 9.02 -4.49
CA SER A 46 10.84 8.52 -4.38
C SER A 46 11.32 7.71 -5.60
N CYS A 47 10.41 7.15 -6.39
CA CYS A 47 10.65 6.47 -7.67
C CYS A 47 9.42 6.61 -8.57
N PHE A 48 9.49 6.11 -9.80
CA PHE A 48 8.36 6.13 -10.75
C PHE A 48 7.30 5.07 -10.42
N ASP A 49 7.72 3.92 -9.89
CA ASP A 49 6.82 2.81 -9.62
C ASP A 49 6.06 3.04 -8.30
N PRO A 50 4.73 2.82 -8.28
CA PRO A 50 3.96 2.79 -7.04
C PRO A 50 4.18 1.48 -6.28
N ILE A 51 3.99 1.51 -4.96
CA ILE A 51 3.80 0.28 -4.19
C ILE A 51 2.33 -0.15 -4.25
N GLN A 52 2.10 -1.44 -4.44
CA GLN A 52 0.76 -2.03 -4.39
C GLN A 52 0.44 -2.40 -2.93
N VAL A 53 -0.57 -1.75 -2.36
CA VAL A 53 -1.13 -2.10 -1.06
C VAL A 53 -2.36 -2.97 -1.28
N VAL A 54 -2.41 -4.12 -0.61
CA VAL A 54 -3.54 -5.05 -0.63
C VAL A 54 -4.28 -4.93 0.69
N VAL A 55 -5.55 -4.52 0.63
CA VAL A 55 -6.35 -4.21 1.82
C VAL A 55 -7.54 -5.17 1.90
N PRO A 56 -7.57 -6.10 2.88
CA PRO A 56 -8.69 -7.02 3.04
C PRO A 56 -9.88 -6.34 3.73
N ALA A 57 -11.09 -6.80 3.40
CA ALA A 57 -12.33 -6.32 4.01
C ALA A 57 -12.48 -6.64 5.51
N SER A 58 -11.57 -7.45 6.08
CA SER A 58 -11.51 -7.76 7.50
C SER A 58 -10.98 -6.60 8.36
N LEU A 59 -10.38 -5.55 7.76
CA LEU A 59 -9.95 -4.39 8.52
C LEU A 59 -11.16 -3.63 9.10
N ALA A 60 -11.06 -3.25 10.38
CA ALA A 60 -12.13 -2.56 11.08
C ALA A 60 -12.55 -1.24 10.39
N ASN A 61 -11.61 -0.56 9.73
CA ASN A 61 -11.85 0.70 9.04
C ASN A 61 -12.16 0.54 7.53
N TYR A 62 -12.45 -0.68 7.06
CA TYR A 62 -12.59 -0.93 5.62
C TYR A 62 -13.81 -0.21 5.02
N GLN A 63 -14.98 -0.30 5.66
CA GLN A 63 -16.22 0.27 5.12
C GLN A 63 -16.27 1.80 5.22
N ASP A 64 -15.83 2.36 6.33
CA ASP A 64 -15.93 3.78 6.64
C ASP A 64 -14.79 4.61 6.04
N GLN A 65 -13.60 4.01 5.82
CA GLN A 65 -12.42 4.70 5.28
C GLN A 65 -11.95 4.11 3.95
N VAL A 66 -11.57 2.83 3.89
CA VAL A 66 -10.90 2.25 2.71
C VAL A 66 -11.81 2.33 1.47
N LEU A 67 -13.09 1.96 1.59
CA LEU A 67 -14.04 2.03 0.50
C LEU A 67 -14.31 3.47 0.01
N LYS A 68 -14.09 4.48 0.85
CA LYS A 68 -14.28 5.90 0.50
C LYS A 68 -13.05 6.57 -0.12
N LEU A 69 -11.89 5.92 -0.09
CA LEU A 69 -10.68 6.44 -0.74
C LEU A 69 -10.89 6.59 -2.25
N SER A 70 -10.37 7.71 -2.79
CA SER A 70 -10.36 8.05 -4.21
C SER A 70 -8.97 8.49 -4.66
N THR A 71 -8.74 8.54 -5.97
CA THR A 71 -7.46 9.01 -6.54
C THR A 71 -7.11 10.41 -6.01
N GLY A 72 -5.86 10.59 -5.59
CA GLY A 72 -5.37 11.84 -5.00
C GLY A 72 -5.42 11.89 -3.47
N CYS A 73 -6.14 10.99 -2.80
CA CYS A 73 -6.12 10.91 -1.34
C CYS A 73 -4.69 10.68 -0.81
N ALA A 74 -4.29 11.47 0.19
CA ALA A 74 -3.11 11.18 0.98
C ALA A 74 -3.41 10.02 1.95
N VAL A 75 -2.50 9.07 2.06
CA VAL A 75 -2.64 7.89 2.91
C VAL A 75 -1.36 7.61 3.69
N ALA A 76 -1.52 7.05 4.87
CA ALA A 76 -0.48 6.38 5.64
C ALA A 76 -0.89 4.92 5.79
N VAL A 77 -0.02 4.00 5.38
CA VAL A 77 -0.30 2.57 5.34
C VAL A 77 0.76 1.85 6.16
N THR A 78 0.32 0.96 7.05
CA THR A 78 1.21 0.03 7.75
C THR A 78 0.77 -1.38 7.42
N GLY A 79 1.72 -2.25 7.10
CA GLY A 79 1.44 -3.63 6.73
C GLY A 79 2.70 -4.47 6.60
N GLU A 80 2.52 -5.73 6.29
CA GLU A 80 3.61 -6.67 6.01
C GLU A 80 4.11 -6.47 4.57
N LEU A 81 5.42 -6.29 4.40
CA LEU A 81 6.03 -6.18 3.08
C LEU A 81 6.30 -7.57 2.51
N VAL A 82 5.49 -7.99 1.53
CA VAL A 82 5.63 -9.31 0.89
C VAL A 82 6.10 -9.17 -0.57
N PRO A 83 6.82 -10.17 -1.12
CA PRO A 83 7.13 -10.22 -2.53
C PRO A 83 5.87 -10.19 -3.40
N SER A 84 5.95 -9.53 -4.56
CA SER A 84 4.84 -9.50 -5.51
C SER A 84 4.46 -10.92 -5.97
N GLN A 85 3.16 -11.22 -5.92
CA GLN A 85 2.59 -12.45 -6.48
C GLN A 85 2.15 -12.27 -7.95
N GLY A 86 2.15 -11.03 -8.45
CA GLY A 86 1.82 -10.72 -9.84
C GLY A 86 3.02 -10.93 -10.76
N LYS A 87 2.80 -11.56 -11.91
CA LYS A 87 3.81 -11.75 -12.98
C LYS A 87 3.85 -10.57 -13.97
N GLY A 88 3.64 -9.34 -13.47
CA GLY A 88 3.73 -8.13 -14.28
C GLY A 88 5.17 -7.89 -14.74
#